data_AF-A0AAU6V667-F1
#
_entry.id   AF-A0AAU6V667-F1
#
_cell.length_a   1.000
_cell.length_b   1.000
_cell.length_c   1.000
_cell.angle_alpha   90.00
_cell.angle_beta   90.00
_cell.angle_gamma   90.00
#
_symmetry.space_group_name_H-M   'P 1'
#
loop_
_entity.id
_entity.type
_entity.pdbx_description
1 polymer ?
#
loop_
_entity_poly.entity_id
_entity_poly.type
_entity_poly.pdbx_seq_one_letter_code
_entity_poly.pdbx_strand_id
1 'polypeptide(L)'
;MFKILVVVLLVAAGIFLYNRAQRLAKEERDEALKLKDRASAMPQAPQAETENETQEEHQSVDLDFAESKEQAEPKPQPSAEQAVAESLELEPQAENIAPEVEVGRVEVEAVLPEPEPEPEPEPEPEPEPEPEPEPEPEPEPEPEPEPEPEPEPEPEPEPVKAAAPDISWGNITLKRAMEQYQASEGAIEAHDALLAVIGECYKQRKNSKYLQLGQEYDTAYSALFAASREKVLSKSPKAEFKGTGFMQLSTLCSDAGRFDAAIALCNKAIEYGLEDGTVTGFEGRIKRIEKARDKASA
;
A
#
# COMPACT_ATOMS: atom_id res chain seq x y z
N MET A 1 -31.61 30.70 -2.53
CA MET A 1 -30.66 31.68 -3.14
C MET A 1 -29.23 31.48 -2.65
N PHE A 2 -28.98 31.37 -1.33
CA PHE A 2 -27.64 31.19 -0.74
C PHE A 2 -26.86 29.95 -1.23
N LYS A 3 -27.53 28.79 -1.35
CA LYS A 3 -26.90 27.54 -1.83
C LYS A 3 -26.35 27.63 -3.26
N ILE A 4 -27.02 28.37 -4.15
CA ILE A 4 -26.58 28.55 -5.55
C ILE A 4 -25.33 29.43 -5.58
N LEU A 5 -25.27 30.46 -4.74
CA LEU A 5 -24.09 31.34 -4.63
C LEU A 5 -22.84 30.57 -4.18
N VAL A 6 -22.99 29.66 -3.21
CA VAL A 6 -21.89 28.82 -2.71
C VAL A 6 -21.38 27.87 -3.80
N VAL A 7 -22.27 27.24 -4.56
CA VAL A 7 -21.88 26.35 -5.67
C VAL A 7 -21.12 27.13 -6.76
N VAL A 8 -21.58 28.34 -7.12
CA VAL A 8 -20.90 29.18 -8.11
C VAL A 8 -19.50 29.59 -7.63
N LEU A 9 -19.33 29.92 -6.34
CA LEU A 9 -18.02 30.24 -5.77
C LEU A 9 -17.08 29.05 -5.77
N LEU A 10 -17.56 27.84 -5.46
CA LEU A 10 -16.75 26.63 -5.47
C LEU A 10 -16.30 26.27 -6.90
N VAL A 11 -17.17 26.41 -7.89
CA VAL A 11 -16.81 26.20 -9.30
C VAL A 11 -15.79 27.24 -9.77
N ALA A 12 -15.96 28.51 -9.41
CA ALA A 12 -15.01 29.56 -9.75
C ALA A 12 -13.63 29.33 -9.10
N ALA A 13 -13.61 28.90 -7.83
CA ALA A 13 -12.38 28.53 -7.12
C ALA A 13 -11.71 27.31 -7.78
N GLY A 14 -12.47 26.29 -8.17
CA GLY A 14 -11.96 25.12 -8.87
C GLY A 14 -11.32 25.48 -10.22
N ILE A 15 -11.98 26.31 -11.03
CA ILE A 15 -11.45 26.80 -12.31
C ILE A 15 -10.18 27.64 -12.09
N PHE A 16 -10.16 28.49 -11.07
CA PHE A 16 -8.98 29.30 -10.73
C PHE A 16 -7.79 28.44 -10.32
N LEU A 17 -7.99 27.44 -9.45
CA LEU A 17 -6.95 26.51 -9.03
C LEU A 17 -6.44 25.65 -10.19
N TYR A 18 -7.35 25.17 -11.05
CA TYR A 18 -6.99 24.41 -12.24
C TYR A 18 -6.11 25.24 -13.21
N ASN A 19 -6.52 26.47 -13.49
CA ASN A 19 -5.75 27.37 -14.36
C ASN A 19 -4.40 27.76 -13.75
N ARG A 20 -4.32 27.91 -12.42
CA ARG A 20 -3.06 28.16 -11.70
C ARG A 20 -2.12 26.96 -11.81
N ALA A 21 -2.61 25.74 -11.61
CA ALA A 21 -1.83 24.52 -11.76
C ALA A 21 -1.31 24.34 -13.20
N GLN A 22 -2.13 24.62 -14.20
CA GLN A 22 -1.74 24.59 -15.62
C GLN A 22 -0.62 25.59 -15.95
N ARG A 23 -0.62 26.79 -15.36
CA ARG A 23 0.45 27.78 -15.55
C ARG A 23 1.78 27.31 -14.97
N LEU A 24 1.77 26.81 -13.73
CA LEU A 24 2.97 26.29 -13.07
C LEU A 24 3.57 25.12 -13.84
N ALA A 25 2.74 24.17 -14.30
CA ALA A 25 3.19 23.05 -15.11
C ALA A 25 3.78 23.47 -16.47
N LYS A 26 3.34 24.61 -17.02
CA LYS A 26 3.90 25.18 -18.25
C LYS A 26 5.23 25.89 -17.99
N GLU A 27 5.33 26.63 -16.89
CA GLU A 27 6.58 27.28 -16.45
C GLU A 27 7.70 26.25 -16.19
N GLU A 28 7.41 25.14 -15.49
CA GLU A 28 8.38 24.06 -15.27
C GLU A 28 8.84 23.40 -16.57
N ARG A 29 7.94 23.21 -17.54
CA ARG A 29 8.28 22.67 -18.87
C ARG A 29 9.13 23.63 -19.68
N ASP A 30 8.79 24.91 -19.67
CA ASP A 30 9.54 25.95 -20.40
C ASP A 30 10.93 26.17 -19.77
N GLU A 31 11.06 26.04 -18.45
CA GLU A 31 12.34 26.05 -17.75
C GLU A 31 13.20 24.82 -18.08
N ALA A 32 12.60 23.62 -18.10
CA ALA A 32 13.28 22.39 -18.50
C ALA A 32 13.76 22.45 -19.97
N LEU A 33 12.98 23.06 -20.86
CA LEU A 33 13.38 23.30 -22.26
C LEU A 33 14.55 24.27 -22.35
N LYS A 34 14.51 25.40 -21.63
CA LYS A 34 15.63 26.35 -21.58
C LYS A 34 16.92 25.73 -21.03
N LEU A 35 16.82 24.86 -20.02
CA LEU A 35 17.97 24.17 -19.45
C LEU A 35 18.60 23.22 -20.48
N LYS A 36 17.76 22.54 -21.27
CA LYS A 36 18.17 21.61 -22.32
C LYS A 36 18.83 22.34 -23.51
N ASP A 37 18.28 23.49 -23.91
CA ASP A 37 18.87 24.34 -24.95
C ASP A 37 20.22 24.94 -24.51
N ARG A 38 20.33 25.34 -23.24
CA ARG A 38 21.60 25.83 -22.67
C ARG A 38 22.67 24.74 -22.56
N ALA A 39 22.28 23.50 -22.24
CA ALA A 39 23.19 22.36 -22.24
C ALA A 39 23.70 22.02 -23.67
N SER A 40 22.89 22.29 -24.70
CA SER A 40 23.27 22.07 -26.10
C SER A 40 24.14 23.19 -26.70
N ALA A 41 24.30 24.33 -26.01
CA ALA A 41 25.00 25.53 -26.52
C ALA A 41 26.43 25.71 -25.99
N MET A 42 26.97 24.77 -25.20
CA MET A 42 28.39 24.83 -24.80
C MET A 42 29.29 24.28 -25.93
N PRO A 43 30.37 24.98 -26.31
CA PRO A 43 31.27 24.53 -27.36
C PRO A 43 32.04 23.28 -26.90
N GLN A 44 31.92 22.19 -27.66
CA GLN A 44 32.74 21.00 -27.48
C GLN A 44 34.21 21.35 -27.75
N ALA A 45 35.06 21.12 -26.75
CA ALA A 45 36.51 21.09 -26.91
C ALA A 45 36.93 19.80 -27.65
N PRO A 46 38.07 19.81 -28.37
CA PRO A 46 38.28 18.96 -29.54
C PRO A 46 38.48 17.49 -29.15
N GLN A 47 37.65 16.62 -29.72
CA GLN A 47 37.91 15.18 -29.71
C GLN A 47 38.92 14.84 -30.80
N ALA A 48 40.01 14.22 -30.38
CA ALA A 48 41.03 13.67 -31.22
C ALA A 48 40.47 12.52 -32.07
N GLU A 49 40.82 12.60 -33.34
CA GLU A 49 40.78 11.63 -34.42
C GLU A 49 40.88 10.17 -33.94
N THR A 50 39.93 9.36 -34.38
CA THR A 50 40.23 8.03 -34.94
C THR A 50 39.23 7.76 -36.05
N GLU A 51 39.76 7.88 -37.27
CA GLU A 51 39.15 7.48 -38.52
C GLU A 51 38.86 5.96 -38.46
N ASN A 52 37.65 5.56 -38.86
CA ASN A 52 37.53 4.41 -39.74
C ASN A 52 36.28 4.54 -40.62
N GLU A 53 36.55 4.86 -41.88
CA GLU A 53 35.70 4.59 -43.03
C GLU A 53 35.19 3.14 -43.02
N THR A 54 33.90 2.95 -43.23
CA THR A 54 33.39 2.04 -44.28
C THR A 54 31.93 2.43 -44.54
N GLN A 55 31.73 3.08 -45.68
CA GLN A 55 30.44 3.37 -46.28
C GLN A 55 30.31 2.40 -47.45
N GLU A 56 29.31 1.50 -47.44
CA GLU A 56 28.80 0.89 -48.68
C GLU A 56 27.30 0.60 -48.58
N GLU A 57 26.60 1.26 -49.51
CA GLU A 57 25.35 0.94 -50.19
C GLU A 57 24.00 0.75 -49.48
N HIS A 58 23.20 1.80 -49.67
CA HIS A 58 21.80 1.78 -50.12
C HIS A 58 21.26 0.46 -50.69
N GLN A 59 20.11 0.00 -50.18
CA GLN A 59 19.06 -0.49 -51.07
C GLN A 59 17.67 -0.17 -50.53
N SER A 60 17.07 0.82 -51.17
CA SER A 60 15.64 1.14 -51.19
C SER A 60 14.86 0.02 -51.89
N VAL A 61 13.78 -0.44 -51.27
CA VAL A 61 12.67 -1.10 -51.98
C VAL A 61 11.35 -0.50 -51.53
N ASP A 62 10.84 0.38 -52.38
CA ASP A 62 9.44 0.76 -52.48
C ASP A 62 8.58 -0.48 -52.77
N LEU A 63 7.48 -0.65 -52.03
CA LEU A 63 6.32 -1.39 -52.51
C LEU A 63 5.05 -0.68 -52.06
N ASP A 64 4.49 0.07 -53.00
CA ASP A 64 3.09 0.45 -53.13
C ASP A 64 2.15 -0.74 -52.88
N PHE A 65 1.12 -0.55 -52.04
CA PHE A 65 -0.20 -1.10 -52.36
C PHE A 65 -1.33 -0.23 -51.82
N ALA A 66 -2.21 0.11 -52.76
CA ALA A 66 -3.34 1.02 -52.70
C ALA A 66 -4.40 0.72 -51.62
N GLU A 67 -4.82 1.80 -50.97
CA GLU A 67 -6.19 2.33 -50.93
C GLU A 67 -7.38 1.35 -51.08
N SER A 68 -8.17 1.24 -50.01
CA SER A 68 -9.63 1.26 -50.12
C SER A 68 -10.26 1.79 -48.83
N LYS A 69 -11.21 2.70 -49.03
CA LYS A 69 -11.85 3.59 -48.06
C LYS A 69 -13.33 3.23 -48.03
N GLU A 70 -13.89 2.91 -46.85
CA GLU A 70 -15.33 3.05 -46.53
C GLU A 70 -15.48 2.89 -45.00
N GLN A 71 -15.54 3.97 -44.21
CA GLN A 71 -16.68 4.83 -43.84
C GLN A 71 -17.60 4.26 -42.72
N ALA A 72 -17.46 4.90 -41.54
CA ALA A 72 -18.47 5.27 -40.52
C ALA A 72 -19.31 4.21 -39.77
N GLU A 73 -19.02 4.10 -38.45
CA GLU A 73 -19.87 4.08 -37.21
C GLU A 73 -21.35 3.62 -37.20
N PRO A 74 -21.97 3.20 -36.05
CA PRO A 74 -21.50 3.28 -34.65
C PRO A 74 -21.68 1.98 -33.80
N LYS A 75 -21.13 2.06 -32.57
CA LYS A 75 -21.30 1.15 -31.42
C LYS A 75 -22.75 0.70 -31.15
N PRO A 76 -22.91 -0.52 -30.59
CA PRO A 76 -23.78 -0.74 -29.46
C PRO A 76 -22.98 -1.18 -28.22
N GLN A 77 -23.26 -0.54 -27.09
CA GLN A 77 -22.88 -0.96 -25.76
C GLN A 77 -23.59 -2.28 -25.40
N PRO A 78 -22.95 -3.25 -24.73
CA PRO A 78 -23.69 -4.22 -23.96
C PRO A 78 -24.03 -3.64 -22.58
N SER A 79 -25.34 -3.53 -22.36
CA SER A 79 -26.01 -3.22 -21.11
C SER A 79 -25.52 -4.14 -19.99
N ALA A 80 -25.20 -3.55 -18.84
CA ALA A 80 -25.03 -4.25 -17.58
C ALA A 80 -26.41 -4.60 -17.03
N GLU A 81 -26.65 -5.88 -16.77
CA GLU A 81 -27.79 -6.32 -15.96
C GLU A 81 -27.38 -7.48 -15.04
N GLN A 82 -27.70 -7.28 -13.76
CA GLN A 82 -28.08 -8.30 -12.77
C GLN A 82 -27.00 -8.98 -11.92
N ALA A 83 -26.66 -8.29 -10.85
CA ALA A 83 -26.48 -8.75 -9.47
C ALA A 83 -26.78 -7.49 -8.62
N VAL A 84 -27.54 -7.43 -7.54
CA VAL A 84 -27.94 -8.30 -6.43
C VAL A 84 -29.10 -7.52 -5.74
N ALA A 85 -30.21 -8.16 -5.39
CA ALA A 85 -30.48 -8.66 -4.03
C ALA A 85 -30.21 -7.63 -2.92
N GLU A 86 -31.33 -7.18 -2.33
CA GLU A 86 -31.52 -7.04 -0.88
C GLU A 86 -30.78 -5.88 -0.17
N SER A 87 -31.34 -4.68 -0.28
CA SER A 87 -31.15 -3.62 0.72
C SER A 87 -32.27 -3.70 1.75
N LEU A 88 -31.91 -4.05 2.98
CA LEU A 88 -32.74 -3.88 4.18
C LEU A 88 -32.84 -2.38 4.51
N GLU A 89 -34.01 -1.78 4.25
CA GLU A 89 -34.43 -0.52 4.83
C GLU A 89 -35.00 -0.78 6.23
N LEU A 90 -34.47 -0.10 7.25
CA LEU A 90 -35.11 0.04 8.56
C LEU A 90 -35.34 1.53 8.81
N GLU A 91 -36.58 1.95 8.59
CA GLU A 91 -37.15 3.15 9.16
C GLU A 91 -37.37 2.95 10.67
N PRO A 92 -37.19 3.98 11.51
CA PRO A 92 -37.78 4.01 12.84
C PRO A 92 -39.03 4.89 12.82
N GLN A 93 -40.20 4.28 12.92
CA GLN A 93 -41.44 4.96 13.32
C GLN A 93 -41.85 4.50 14.71
N ALA A 94 -42.17 5.50 15.53
CA ALA A 94 -42.85 5.39 16.81
C ALA A 94 -44.23 4.73 16.65
N GLU A 95 -44.71 3.99 17.65
CA GLU A 95 -45.88 4.39 18.46
C GLU A 95 -46.22 3.31 19.53
N ASN A 96 -46.41 3.78 20.76
CA ASN A 96 -47.27 3.32 21.86
C ASN A 96 -47.75 1.84 21.93
N ILE A 97 -47.56 1.22 23.11
CA ILE A 97 -48.61 0.60 23.96
C ILE A 97 -48.02 0.41 25.38
N ALA A 98 -48.56 1.16 26.34
CA ALA A 98 -48.61 0.83 27.78
C ALA A 98 -49.94 0.05 28.03
N PRO A 99 -50.27 -0.54 29.21
CA PRO A 99 -49.82 -0.19 30.58
C PRO A 99 -49.52 -1.47 31.40
N GLU A 100 -49.34 -1.57 32.72
CA GLU A 100 -49.59 -0.79 33.94
C GLU A 100 -48.94 -1.63 35.06
N VAL A 101 -48.19 -1.09 36.02
CA VAL A 101 -48.28 -1.47 37.46
C VAL A 101 -47.65 -0.36 38.31
N GLU A 102 -48.53 0.49 38.82
CA GLU A 102 -48.66 0.97 40.21
C GLU A 102 -47.52 0.67 41.22
N VAL A 103 -46.84 1.72 41.73
CA VAL A 103 -46.72 2.00 43.18
C VAL A 103 -46.51 3.52 43.37
N GLY A 104 -47.51 4.17 43.98
CA GLY A 104 -47.54 5.59 44.29
C GLY A 104 -46.68 5.99 45.49
N ARG A 105 -45.96 7.09 45.29
CA ARG A 105 -45.20 7.93 46.24
C ARG A 105 -46.14 8.94 46.92
N VAL A 106 -45.86 9.29 48.18
CA VAL A 106 -46.44 10.48 48.82
C VAL A 106 -45.34 11.54 49.01
N GLU A 107 -45.61 12.66 48.36
CA GLU A 107 -45.27 14.10 48.49
C GLU A 107 -44.05 14.63 49.28
N VAL A 108 -43.51 15.71 48.71
CA VAL A 108 -42.43 16.60 49.16
C VAL A 108 -43.01 18.00 49.32
N GLU A 109 -42.78 18.67 50.46
CA GLU A 109 -42.70 20.14 50.71
C GLU A 109 -42.76 20.32 52.24
N ALA A 110 -42.13 21.24 52.97
CA ALA A 110 -41.50 22.53 52.71
C ALA A 110 -40.82 23.03 54.03
N VAL A 111 -39.73 23.82 53.91
CA VAL A 111 -39.36 25.01 54.74
C VAL A 111 -38.83 24.86 56.21
N LEU A 112 -37.52 25.15 56.38
CA LEU A 112 -36.73 25.99 57.38
C LEU A 112 -37.32 26.45 58.76
N PRO A 113 -36.51 26.95 59.74
CA PRO A 113 -35.47 26.35 60.61
C PRO A 113 -35.66 26.67 62.14
N GLU A 114 -34.65 26.38 62.98
CA GLU A 114 -34.40 26.80 64.41
C GLU A 114 -35.05 25.99 65.58
N PRO A 115 -34.51 26.02 66.83
CA PRO A 115 -33.11 26.15 67.29
C PRO A 115 -32.68 25.08 68.36
N GLU A 116 -31.35 24.94 68.48
CA GLU A 116 -30.50 24.58 69.64
C GLU A 116 -30.91 23.48 70.65
N PRO A 117 -30.15 22.36 70.71
CA PRO A 117 -29.94 21.61 71.94
C PRO A 117 -28.79 22.22 72.79
N GLU A 118 -29.02 22.27 74.10
CA GLU A 118 -28.06 22.71 75.13
C GLU A 118 -26.76 21.88 75.11
N PRO A 119 -25.61 22.51 75.45
CA PRO A 119 -24.30 21.84 75.44
C PRO A 119 -24.15 20.91 76.65
N GLU A 120 -23.86 19.63 76.40
CA GLU A 120 -23.32 18.73 77.41
C GLU A 120 -21.83 19.05 77.70
N PRO A 121 -21.38 18.88 78.95
CA PRO A 121 -20.09 19.36 79.43
C PRO A 121 -18.90 18.60 78.82
N GLU A 122 -17.84 19.38 78.56
CA GLU A 122 -16.54 18.96 78.03
C GLU A 122 -15.93 17.79 78.83
N PRO A 123 -15.58 16.66 78.18
CA PRO A 123 -14.67 15.70 78.78
C PRO A 123 -13.24 16.29 78.81
N GLU A 124 -12.58 16.09 79.95
CA GLU A 124 -11.21 16.53 80.23
C GLU A 124 -10.21 16.09 79.13
N PRO A 125 -9.20 16.92 78.82
CA PRO A 125 -8.20 16.57 77.81
C PRO A 125 -7.39 15.36 78.27
N GLU A 126 -7.42 14.30 77.47
CA GLU A 126 -6.47 13.19 77.58
C GLU A 126 -5.04 13.72 77.37
N PRO A 127 -4.04 13.18 78.10
CA PRO A 127 -2.65 13.60 77.96
C PRO A 127 -2.14 13.35 76.54
N GLU A 128 -1.48 14.36 75.97
CA GLU A 128 -0.79 14.24 74.68
C GLU A 128 0.18 13.04 74.71
N PRO A 129 0.10 12.09 73.77
CA PRO A 129 1.12 11.08 73.62
C PRO A 129 2.44 11.75 73.21
N GLU A 130 3.53 11.35 73.86
CA GLU A 130 4.88 11.75 73.47
C GLU A 130 5.09 11.46 71.97
N PRO A 131 5.73 12.37 71.20
CA PRO A 131 5.98 12.14 69.78
C PRO A 131 6.85 10.90 69.61
N GLU A 132 6.38 9.95 68.80
CA GLU A 132 7.19 8.82 68.36
C GLU A 132 8.48 9.33 67.70
N PRO A 133 9.63 8.67 67.91
CA PRO A 133 10.86 9.03 67.23
C PRO A 133 10.65 8.93 65.72
N GLU A 134 11.03 9.99 64.99
CA GLU A 134 11.02 9.98 63.53
C GLU A 134 11.80 8.75 63.03
N PRO A 135 11.23 7.94 62.12
CA PRO A 135 11.97 6.85 61.50
C PRO A 135 13.18 7.42 60.75
N GLU A 136 14.36 6.86 61.00
CA GLU A 136 15.56 7.18 60.24
C GLU A 136 15.26 7.05 58.74
N PRO A 137 15.72 7.99 57.90
CA PRO A 137 15.51 7.90 56.47
C PRO A 137 16.11 6.60 55.94
N GLU A 138 15.28 5.79 55.29
CA GLU A 138 15.74 4.59 54.59
C GLU A 138 16.87 4.96 53.63
N PRO A 139 17.93 4.14 53.55
CA PRO A 139 19.01 4.38 52.60
C PRO A 139 18.42 4.44 51.19
N GLU A 140 18.77 5.50 50.45
CA GLU A 140 18.37 5.64 49.05
C GLU A 140 18.76 4.36 48.29
N PRO A 141 17.83 3.78 47.50
CA PRO A 141 18.15 2.61 46.69
C PRO A 141 19.32 2.95 45.76
N GLU A 142 20.35 2.11 45.79
CA GLU A 142 21.47 2.23 44.86
C GLU A 142 20.92 2.32 43.43
N PRO A 143 21.45 3.23 42.60
CA PRO A 143 21.01 3.36 41.22
C PRO A 143 21.17 2.01 40.53
N GLU A 144 20.06 1.49 39.98
CA GLU A 144 20.08 0.28 39.16
C GLU A 144 21.15 0.43 38.07
N PRO A 145 21.96 -0.61 37.82
CA PRO A 145 22.97 -0.57 36.78
C PRO A 145 22.30 -0.19 35.45
N GLU A 146 22.86 0.83 34.78
CA GLU A 146 22.39 1.22 33.45
C GLU A 146 22.32 -0.04 32.57
N PRO A 147 21.20 -0.26 31.85
CA PRO A 147 21.08 -1.40 30.96
C PRO A 147 22.22 -1.34 29.95
N GLU A 148 22.98 -2.43 29.85
CA GLU A 148 24.04 -2.55 28.85
C GLU A 148 23.47 -2.17 27.48
N PRO A 149 24.22 -1.40 26.68
CA PRO A 149 23.77 -1.04 25.33
C PRO A 149 23.46 -2.32 24.56
N GLU A 150 22.23 -2.42 24.06
CA GLU A 150 21.82 -3.55 23.22
C GLU A 150 22.86 -3.73 22.10
N PRO A 151 23.30 -4.98 21.85
CA PRO A 151 24.25 -5.25 20.78
C PRO A 151 23.73 -4.68 19.47
N GLU A 152 24.58 -3.92 18.76
CA GLU A 152 24.24 -3.42 17.42
C GLU A 152 23.77 -4.61 16.57
N PRO A 153 22.61 -4.51 15.89
CA PRO A 153 22.09 -5.60 15.09
C PRO A 153 23.12 -5.98 14.04
N GLU A 154 23.48 -7.27 14.01
CA GLU A 154 24.38 -7.81 12.98
C GLU A 154 23.86 -7.40 11.59
N PRO A 155 24.75 -7.03 10.65
CA PRO A 155 24.34 -6.75 9.30
C PRO A 155 23.66 -7.99 8.71
N GLU A 156 22.35 -7.88 8.50
CA GLU A 156 21.56 -8.96 7.94
C GLU A 156 22.15 -9.41 6.60
N PRO A 157 22.15 -10.73 6.31
CA PRO A 157 22.58 -11.23 5.02
C PRO A 157 21.73 -10.62 3.91
N GLU A 158 22.37 -9.90 3.00
CA GLU A 158 21.68 -9.34 1.84
C GLU A 158 21.06 -10.48 1.02
N PRO A 159 19.77 -10.39 0.67
CA PRO A 159 19.14 -11.36 -0.22
C PRO A 159 19.86 -11.27 -1.57
N VAL A 160 20.46 -12.39 -1.99
CA VAL A 160 21.27 -12.48 -3.21
C VAL A 160 20.40 -12.07 -4.40
N LYS A 161 20.56 -10.82 -4.85
CA LYS A 161 19.91 -10.35 -6.08
C LYS A 161 20.60 -11.00 -7.26
N ALA A 162 19.81 -11.60 -8.14
CA ALA A 162 20.34 -12.12 -9.40
C ALA A 162 20.97 -10.97 -10.21
N ALA A 163 21.98 -11.31 -11.00
CA ALA A 163 22.60 -10.38 -11.94
C ALA A 163 21.52 -9.70 -12.80
N ALA A 164 21.69 -8.39 -13.04
CA ALA A 164 20.69 -7.61 -13.76
C ALA A 164 20.44 -8.19 -15.16
N PRO A 165 19.20 -8.60 -15.48
CA PRO A 165 18.89 -9.14 -16.80
C PRO A 165 18.93 -8.04 -17.88
N ASP A 166 19.19 -8.42 -19.14
CA ASP A 166 19.02 -7.49 -20.26
C ASP A 166 17.53 -7.21 -20.51
N ILE A 167 17.13 -5.99 -20.13
CA ILE A 167 15.78 -5.47 -20.27
C ILE A 167 15.71 -4.30 -21.27
N SER A 168 16.65 -4.20 -22.21
CA SER A 168 16.66 -3.17 -23.26
C SER A 168 15.33 -3.12 -24.06
N TRP A 169 14.67 -4.27 -24.21
CA TRP A 169 13.35 -4.42 -24.84
C TRP A 169 12.16 -3.96 -23.96
N GLY A 170 12.38 -3.77 -22.66
CA GLY A 170 11.34 -3.40 -21.70
C GLY A 170 10.84 -1.98 -21.89
N ASN A 171 9.59 -1.73 -21.48
CA ASN A 171 9.05 -0.38 -21.42
C ASN A 171 9.73 0.44 -20.31
N ILE A 172 9.50 1.76 -20.31
CA ILE A 172 10.13 2.68 -19.35
C ILE A 172 9.75 2.30 -17.91
N THR A 173 8.52 1.85 -17.68
CA THR A 173 8.03 1.45 -16.35
C THR A 173 8.82 0.26 -15.79
N LEU A 174 8.99 -0.80 -16.58
CA LEU A 174 9.74 -1.98 -16.20
C LEU A 174 11.21 -1.62 -15.94
N LYS A 175 11.82 -0.83 -16.83
CA LYS A 175 13.22 -0.39 -16.68
C LYS A 175 13.44 0.37 -15.38
N ARG A 176 12.56 1.33 -15.07
CA ARG A 176 12.62 2.09 -13.82
C ARG A 176 12.42 1.19 -12.59
N ALA A 177 11.44 0.29 -12.62
CA ALA A 177 11.19 -0.62 -11.50
C ALA A 177 12.38 -1.55 -11.26
N MET A 178 13.01 -2.04 -12.33
CA MET A 178 14.21 -2.87 -12.25
C MET A 178 15.42 -2.10 -11.71
N GLU A 179 15.60 -0.85 -12.13
CA GLU A 179 16.66 0.02 -11.61
C GLU A 179 16.49 0.26 -10.10
N GLN A 180 15.27 0.55 -9.64
CA GLN A 180 14.95 0.67 -8.21
C GLN A 180 15.20 -0.63 -7.45
N TYR A 181 14.83 -1.77 -8.04
CA TYR A 181 15.07 -3.07 -7.44
C TYR A 181 16.56 -3.34 -7.27
N GLN A 182 17.37 -3.03 -8.28
CA GLN A 182 18.83 -3.20 -8.20
C GLN A 182 19.46 -2.22 -7.21
N ALA A 183 19.01 -0.97 -7.16
CA ALA A 183 19.55 0.07 -6.28
C ALA A 183 19.11 -0.03 -4.81
N SER A 184 18.07 -0.80 -4.48
CA SER A 184 17.60 -0.95 -3.10
C SER A 184 18.66 -1.59 -2.19
N GLU A 185 18.81 -1.13 -0.96
CA GLU A 185 19.74 -1.74 0.00
C GLU A 185 18.98 -2.56 1.07
N GLY A 186 17.74 -2.17 1.37
CA GLY A 186 16.91 -2.83 2.37
C GLY A 186 15.92 -3.86 1.82
N ALA A 187 15.60 -4.88 2.62
CA ALA A 187 14.61 -5.90 2.28
C ALA A 187 13.20 -5.33 1.97
N ILE A 188 12.77 -4.27 2.68
CA ILE A 188 11.47 -3.64 2.47
C ILE A 188 11.43 -2.92 1.10
N GLU A 189 12.43 -2.09 0.81
CA GLU A 189 12.52 -1.37 -0.46
C GLU A 189 12.72 -2.32 -1.64
N ALA A 190 13.55 -3.35 -1.47
CA ALA A 190 13.76 -4.39 -2.47
C ALA A 190 12.48 -5.18 -2.74
N HIS A 191 11.71 -5.53 -1.70
CA HIS A 191 10.41 -6.17 -1.84
C HIS A 191 9.44 -5.29 -2.65
N ASP A 192 9.32 -4.01 -2.31
CA ASP A 192 8.38 -3.09 -2.95
C ASP A 192 8.75 -2.81 -4.42
N ALA A 193 10.04 -2.63 -4.69
CA ALA A 193 10.54 -2.46 -6.05
C ALA A 193 10.35 -3.74 -6.88
N LEU A 194 10.61 -4.92 -6.32
CA LEU A 194 10.38 -6.19 -7.00
C LEU A 194 8.90 -6.43 -7.25
N LEU A 195 8.02 -6.04 -6.33
CA LEU A 195 6.57 -6.09 -6.52
C LEU A 195 6.14 -5.22 -7.71
N ALA A 196 6.77 -4.06 -7.91
CA ALA A 196 6.54 -3.21 -9.07
C ALA A 196 6.98 -3.88 -10.39
N VAL A 197 8.15 -4.55 -10.39
CA VAL A 197 8.64 -5.35 -11.54
C VAL A 197 7.65 -6.45 -11.90
N ILE A 198 7.24 -7.24 -10.91
CA ILE A 198 6.27 -8.34 -11.05
C ILE A 198 4.93 -7.78 -11.57
N GLY A 199 4.47 -6.67 -11.01
CA GLY A 199 3.22 -6.02 -11.40
C GLY A 199 3.23 -5.59 -12.87
N GLU A 200 4.35 -5.10 -13.39
CA GLU A 200 4.48 -4.75 -14.81
C GLU A 200 4.54 -6.00 -15.69
N CYS A 201 5.30 -7.02 -15.29
CA CYS A 201 5.33 -8.31 -15.99
C CYS A 201 3.93 -8.95 -16.07
N TYR A 202 3.17 -8.90 -14.98
CA TYR A 202 1.81 -9.41 -14.89
C TYR A 202 0.83 -8.69 -15.82
N LYS A 203 0.91 -7.35 -15.92
CA LYS A 203 0.10 -6.57 -16.88
C LYS A 203 0.41 -6.97 -18.32
N GLN A 204 1.68 -7.22 -18.61
CA GLN A 204 2.19 -7.55 -19.94
C GLN A 204 2.31 -9.06 -20.20
N ARG A 205 1.73 -9.93 -19.37
CA ARG A 205 1.97 -11.39 -19.38
C ARG A 205 1.63 -12.12 -20.69
N LYS A 206 0.85 -11.49 -21.58
CA LYS A 206 0.60 -11.99 -22.94
C LYS A 206 1.81 -11.85 -23.86
N ASN A 207 2.76 -10.98 -23.52
CA ASN A 207 4.03 -10.83 -24.21
C ASN A 207 5.05 -11.81 -23.61
N SER A 208 5.58 -12.68 -24.46
CA SER A 208 6.49 -13.77 -24.07
C SER A 208 7.72 -13.29 -23.28
N LYS A 209 8.29 -12.12 -23.62
CA LYS A 209 9.48 -11.60 -22.91
C LYS A 209 9.17 -11.21 -21.46
N TYR A 210 8.03 -10.55 -21.24
CA TYR A 210 7.59 -10.18 -19.88
C TYR A 210 7.20 -11.41 -19.06
N LEU A 211 6.56 -12.39 -19.69
CA LEU A 211 6.21 -13.65 -19.03
C LEU A 211 7.46 -14.40 -18.56
N GLN A 212 8.46 -14.53 -19.45
CA GLN A 212 9.72 -15.22 -19.15
C GLN A 212 10.53 -14.51 -18.07
N LEU A 213 10.64 -13.17 -18.14
CA LEU A 213 11.32 -12.40 -17.10
C LEU A 213 10.59 -12.51 -15.76
N GLY A 214 9.27 -12.34 -15.75
CA GLY A 214 8.48 -12.28 -14.52
C GLY A 214 8.48 -13.59 -13.72
N GLN A 215 8.45 -14.75 -14.40
CA GLN A 215 8.44 -16.05 -13.72
C GLN A 215 9.73 -16.35 -12.94
N GLU A 216 10.87 -15.74 -13.28
CA GLU A 216 12.17 -16.03 -12.65
C GLU A 216 12.27 -15.48 -11.22
N TYR A 217 11.37 -14.56 -10.85
CA TYR A 217 11.40 -13.90 -9.54
C TYR A 217 10.63 -14.64 -8.44
N ASP A 218 10.12 -15.86 -8.69
CA ASP A 218 9.35 -16.63 -7.69
C ASP A 218 10.12 -16.84 -6.38
N THR A 219 11.40 -17.22 -6.49
CA THR A 219 12.26 -17.52 -5.35
C THR A 219 12.74 -16.24 -4.66
N ALA A 220 13.20 -15.26 -5.44
CA ALA A 220 13.68 -13.98 -4.92
C ALA A 220 12.55 -13.22 -4.18
N TYR A 221 11.35 -13.17 -4.76
CA TYR A 221 10.21 -12.52 -4.13
C TYR A 221 9.79 -13.19 -2.83
N SER A 222 9.75 -14.53 -2.80
CA SER A 222 9.40 -15.26 -1.57
C SER A 222 10.36 -14.95 -0.43
N ALA A 223 11.67 -14.91 -0.72
CA ALA A 223 12.69 -14.61 0.28
C ALA A 223 12.60 -13.14 0.76
N LEU A 224 12.44 -12.21 -0.18
CA LEU A 224 12.30 -10.79 0.13
C LEU A 224 11.03 -10.48 0.91
N PHE A 225 9.92 -11.13 0.59
CA PHE A 225 8.67 -10.99 1.34
C PHE A 225 8.83 -11.47 2.78
N ALA A 226 9.50 -12.60 3.02
CA ALA A 226 9.73 -13.10 4.36
C ALA A 226 10.56 -12.10 5.19
N ALA A 227 11.68 -11.63 4.64
CA ALA A 227 12.57 -10.66 5.30
C ALA A 227 11.90 -9.30 5.52
N SER A 228 11.14 -8.80 4.52
CA SER A 228 10.42 -7.53 4.65
C SER A 228 9.31 -7.63 5.70
N ARG A 229 8.57 -8.74 5.72
CA ARG A 229 7.50 -9.00 6.69
C ARG A 229 8.03 -9.03 8.12
N GLU A 230 9.16 -9.70 8.36
CA GLU A 230 9.80 -9.75 9.69
C GLU A 230 10.16 -8.35 10.19
N LYS A 231 10.83 -7.54 9.35
CA LYS A 231 11.18 -6.14 9.67
C LYS A 231 9.97 -5.24 9.91
N VAL A 232 8.89 -5.45 9.18
CA VAL A 232 7.68 -4.66 9.35
C VAL A 232 6.97 -5.06 10.65
N LEU A 233 6.91 -6.36 10.95
CA LEU A 233 6.27 -6.86 12.18
C LEU A 233 7.05 -6.49 13.45
N SER A 234 8.38 -6.40 13.39
CA SER A 234 9.18 -5.95 14.53
C SER A 234 8.89 -4.48 14.91
N LYS A 235 8.56 -3.64 13.92
CA LYS A 235 8.17 -2.23 14.14
C LYS A 235 6.67 -2.06 14.41
N SER A 236 5.85 -2.90 13.79
CA SER A 236 4.39 -2.81 13.78
C SER A 236 3.77 -4.21 13.85
N PRO A 237 3.53 -4.76 15.06
CA PRO A 237 3.05 -6.15 15.23
C PRO A 237 1.67 -6.44 14.62
N LYS A 238 0.86 -5.40 14.37
CA LYS A 238 -0.48 -5.50 13.76
C LYS A 238 -0.50 -5.12 12.28
N ALA A 239 0.67 -5.04 11.62
CA ALA A 239 0.73 -4.73 10.21
C ALA A 239 0.05 -5.82 9.36
N GLU A 240 -0.80 -5.39 8.43
CA GLU A 240 -1.46 -6.27 7.47
C GLU A 240 -0.67 -6.34 6.16
N PHE A 241 -0.60 -7.53 5.57
CA PHE A 241 0.13 -7.78 4.33
C PHE A 241 -0.83 -8.24 3.23
N LYS A 242 -0.57 -7.81 2.00
CA LYS A 242 -1.38 -8.16 0.84
C LYS A 242 -0.75 -9.33 0.08
N GLY A 243 -1.57 -10.28 -0.38
CA GLY A 243 -1.14 -11.40 -1.22
C GLY A 243 -0.91 -11.06 -2.69
N THR A 244 -0.97 -9.78 -3.09
CA THR A 244 -0.95 -9.37 -4.51
C THR A 244 0.26 -9.90 -5.26
N GLY A 245 1.47 -9.86 -4.69
CA GLY A 245 2.66 -10.36 -5.38
C GLY A 245 2.65 -11.87 -5.60
N PHE A 246 2.26 -12.65 -4.58
CA PHE A 246 2.05 -14.09 -4.70
C PHE A 246 0.98 -14.44 -5.74
N MET A 247 -0.11 -13.68 -5.77
CA MET A 247 -1.17 -13.84 -6.75
C MET A 247 -0.68 -13.54 -8.18
N GLN A 248 0.09 -12.48 -8.39
CA GLN A 248 0.64 -12.12 -9.70
C GLN A 248 1.67 -13.14 -10.18
N LEU A 249 2.62 -13.52 -9.32
CA LEU A 249 3.66 -14.50 -9.64
C LEU A 249 3.11 -15.90 -9.88
N SER A 250 2.15 -16.37 -9.08
CA SER A 250 1.52 -17.67 -9.33
C SER A 250 0.82 -17.70 -10.69
N THR A 251 0.22 -16.59 -11.11
CA THR A 251 -0.36 -16.47 -12.45
C THR A 251 0.72 -16.51 -13.53
N LEU A 252 1.80 -15.75 -13.37
CA LEU A 252 2.94 -15.74 -14.33
C LEU A 252 3.57 -17.13 -14.46
N CYS A 253 3.82 -17.82 -13.34
CA CYS A 253 4.38 -19.17 -13.35
C CYS A 253 3.42 -20.17 -14.02
N SER A 254 2.12 -20.09 -13.73
CA SER A 254 1.11 -20.95 -14.37
C SER A 254 1.02 -20.70 -15.87
N ASP A 255 1.00 -19.43 -16.31
CA ASP A 255 0.94 -19.06 -17.73
C ASP A 255 2.20 -19.52 -18.49
N ALA A 256 3.34 -19.61 -17.80
CA ALA A 256 4.60 -20.13 -18.35
C ALA A 256 4.76 -21.66 -18.24
N GLY A 257 3.75 -22.37 -17.72
CA GLY A 257 3.79 -23.84 -17.56
C GLY A 257 4.59 -24.34 -16.35
N ARG A 258 5.09 -23.45 -15.49
CA ARG A 258 5.74 -23.79 -14.20
C ARG A 258 4.70 -24.00 -13.11
N PHE A 259 3.84 -25.01 -13.30
CA PHE A 259 2.70 -25.27 -12.42
C PHE A 259 3.10 -25.55 -10.97
N ASP A 260 4.17 -26.31 -10.74
CA ASP A 260 4.62 -26.63 -9.37
C ASP A 260 5.12 -25.39 -8.62
N ALA A 261 5.83 -24.50 -9.31
CA ALA A 261 6.26 -23.21 -8.74
C ALA A 261 5.04 -22.32 -8.42
N ALA A 262 4.04 -22.30 -9.30
CA ALA A 262 2.80 -21.56 -9.08
C ALA A 262 2.02 -22.06 -7.85
N ILE A 263 1.93 -23.38 -7.67
CA ILE A 263 1.29 -24.00 -6.49
C ILE A 263 2.09 -23.70 -5.23
N ALA A 264 3.43 -23.81 -5.27
CA ALA A 264 4.28 -23.51 -4.13
C ALA A 264 4.13 -22.05 -3.65
N LEU A 265 4.01 -21.10 -4.57
CA LEU A 265 3.73 -19.69 -4.24
C LEU A 265 2.37 -19.53 -3.55
N CYS A 266 1.34 -20.23 -4.01
CA CYS A 266 0.02 -20.19 -3.38
C CYS A 266 0.06 -20.78 -1.96
N ASN A 267 0.74 -21.91 -1.76
CA ASN A 267 0.90 -22.52 -0.44
C ASN A 267 1.64 -21.60 0.53
N LYS A 268 2.74 -20.96 0.09
CA LYS A 268 3.43 -19.95 0.91
C LYS A 268 2.52 -18.79 1.30
N ALA A 269 1.68 -18.31 0.37
CA ALA A 269 0.75 -17.24 0.68
C ALA A 269 -0.28 -17.65 1.74
N ILE A 270 -0.78 -18.90 1.69
CA ILE A 270 -1.67 -19.48 2.71
C ILE A 270 -0.94 -19.59 4.07
N GLU A 271 0.31 -20.05 4.08
CA GLU A 271 1.14 -20.12 5.31
C GLU A 271 1.31 -18.74 5.97
N TYR A 272 1.39 -17.68 5.17
CA TYR A 272 1.44 -16.30 5.66
C TYR A 272 0.06 -15.70 6.00
N GLY A 273 -1.04 -16.43 5.79
CA GLY A 273 -2.40 -15.94 6.02
C GLY A 273 -2.82 -14.83 5.04
N LEU A 274 -2.30 -14.85 3.81
CA LEU A 274 -2.58 -13.82 2.80
C LEU A 274 -3.79 -14.17 1.96
N GLU A 275 -4.54 -13.15 1.54
CA GLU A 275 -5.64 -13.31 0.60
C GLU A 275 -5.25 -12.92 -0.83
N ASP A 276 -5.85 -13.60 -1.81
CA ASP A 276 -5.62 -13.36 -3.24
C ASP A 276 -6.67 -12.43 -3.89
N GLY A 277 -7.60 -11.90 -3.08
CA GLY A 277 -8.69 -11.02 -3.52
C GLY A 277 -9.86 -11.74 -4.20
N THR A 278 -9.86 -13.08 -4.25
CA THR A 278 -10.99 -13.87 -4.76
C THR A 278 -11.78 -14.52 -3.63
N VAL A 279 -13.05 -14.83 -3.88
CA VAL A 279 -13.95 -15.50 -2.90
C VAL A 279 -13.36 -16.83 -2.40
N THR A 280 -12.62 -17.53 -3.26
CA THR A 280 -12.07 -18.86 -2.94
C THR A 280 -10.62 -18.82 -2.44
N GLY A 281 -10.01 -17.64 -2.35
CA GLY A 281 -8.62 -17.47 -1.95
C GLY A 281 -7.61 -18.23 -2.84
N PHE A 282 -6.43 -18.45 -2.24
CA PHE A 282 -5.34 -19.21 -2.86
C PHE A 282 -5.67 -20.70 -3.02
N GLU A 283 -6.52 -21.28 -2.17
CA GLU A 283 -6.98 -22.66 -2.26
C GLU A 283 -7.74 -22.90 -3.56
N GLY A 284 -8.65 -21.99 -3.91
CA GLY A 284 -9.36 -22.06 -5.19
C GLY A 284 -8.44 -21.85 -6.39
N ARG A 285 -7.39 -21.03 -6.23
CA ARG A 285 -6.37 -20.82 -7.26
C ARG A 285 -5.54 -22.08 -7.51
N ILE A 286 -5.11 -22.79 -6.46
CA ILE A 286 -4.39 -24.07 -6.58
C ILE A 286 -5.19 -25.06 -7.43
N LYS A 287 -6.48 -25.25 -7.14
CA LYS A 287 -7.35 -26.14 -7.91
C LYS A 287 -7.43 -25.78 -9.40
N ARG A 288 -7.43 -24.48 -9.72
CA ARG A 288 -7.42 -24.00 -11.13
C ARG A 288 -6.09 -24.30 -11.81
N ILE A 289 -4.98 -24.13 -11.10
CA ILE A 289 -3.63 -24.43 -11.60
C ILE A 289 -3.45 -25.94 -11.82
N GLU A 290 -3.88 -26.78 -10.88
CA GLU A 290 -3.84 -28.25 -11.02
C GLU A 290 -4.63 -28.71 -12.24
N LYS A 291 -5.85 -28.20 -12.43
CA LYS A 291 -6.65 -28.50 -13.62
C LYS A 291 -5.96 -28.05 -14.92
N ALA A 292 -5.26 -26.92 -14.90
CA ALA A 292 -4.49 -26.44 -16.05
C ALA A 292 -3.27 -27.34 -16.34
N ARG A 293 -2.57 -27.81 -15.29
CA ARG A 293 -1.48 -28.78 -15.39
C ARG A 293 -1.96 -30.08 -16.02
N ASP A 294 -3.05 -30.65 -15.50
CA ASP A 294 -3.59 -31.93 -15.99
C ASP A 294 -3.99 -31.82 -17.46
N LYS A 295 -4.60 -30.69 -17.85
CA LYS A 295 -4.93 -30.41 -19.25
C LYS A 295 -3.70 -30.24 -20.15
N ALA A 296 -2.60 -29.70 -19.65
CA ALA A 296 -1.36 -29.56 -20.41
C ALA A 296 -0.59 -30.88 -20.56
N SER A 297 -0.83 -31.85 -19.66
CA SER A 297 -0.23 -33.18 -19.70
C SER A 297 -1.02 -34.23 -20.48
N ALA A 298 -2.27 -33.92 -20.85
CA ALA A 298 -3.19 -34.80 -21.58
C ALA A 298 -3.09 -34.59 -23.10
#